data_AF-A0A088EWQ2-F1
#
_entry.id   AF-A0A088EWQ2-F1
#
_cell.length_a   1.000
_cell.length_b   1.000
_cell.length_c   1.000
_cell.angle_alpha   90.00
_cell.angle_beta   90.00
_cell.angle_gamma   90.00
#
_symmetry.space_group_name_H-M   'P 1'
#
loop_
_entity.id
_entity.type
_entity.pdbx_description
1 polymer ?
#
loop_
_entity_poly.entity_id
_entity_poly.type
_entity_poly.pdbx_seq_one_letter_code
_entity_poly.pdbx_strand_id
1 'polypeptide(L)'
;MRPNIHTDFILSPITDILKDVVSASTGIGSGIETYPMCDYVMQSVFLKLTGFQEQKLKCVCWELATVDFEYRYDYHTKPVGERSSYSDKQALYKDLVEQIVKRTTNFNVQNDINKDNILTITTNSIKNIFEKTNLSIWSQKNFNEYGAIWSEIEKKHFANDNTNLFTATKEDEISLQRIYRNYLYKHRNRIAHNTQSYQQNLPTLKTLINIDYKYENYFIWFSTLVLIDEIFRALYVKYLNTFDDN
;
A
#
# COMPACT_ATOMS: atom_id res chain seq x y z
N MET A 1 3.23 24.44 -20.07
CA MET A 1 3.40 23.48 -18.95
C MET A 1 4.67 22.69 -19.18
N ARG A 2 5.53 22.53 -18.17
CA ARG A 2 6.61 21.52 -18.25
C ARG A 2 5.94 20.14 -18.33
N PRO A 3 6.45 19.18 -19.11
CA PRO A 3 5.97 17.82 -19.01
C PRO A 3 6.27 17.34 -17.58
N ASN A 4 5.24 16.97 -16.82
CA ASN A 4 5.42 16.30 -15.53
C ASN A 4 6.03 14.92 -15.82
N ILE A 5 7.36 14.86 -15.72
CA ILE A 5 8.18 13.72 -16.16
C ILE A 5 7.75 12.44 -15.43
N HIS A 6 7.21 12.56 -14.21
CA HIS A 6 6.83 11.41 -13.39
C HIS A 6 5.32 11.11 -13.35
N THR A 7 4.46 11.90 -14.00
CA THR A 7 3.00 11.70 -13.90
C THR A 7 2.58 10.32 -14.36
N ASP A 8 3.10 9.83 -15.49
CA ASP A 8 2.75 8.49 -16.01
C ASP A 8 3.11 7.39 -15.00
N PHE A 9 4.27 7.51 -14.35
CA PHE A 9 4.70 6.58 -13.31
C PHE A 9 3.83 6.68 -12.06
N ILE A 10 3.48 7.89 -11.60
CA ILE A 10 2.62 8.09 -10.44
C ILE A 10 1.23 7.48 -10.68
N LEU A 11 0.70 7.65 -11.89
CA LEU A 11 -0.60 7.14 -12.29
C LEU A 11 -0.61 5.66 -12.67
N SER A 12 0.54 5.02 -12.90
CA SER A 12 0.63 3.58 -13.16
C SER A 12 0.12 2.78 -11.96
N PRO A 13 -0.69 1.72 -12.13
CA PRO A 13 -1.24 0.98 -11.00
C PRO A 13 -0.21 0.00 -10.42
N ILE A 14 -0.07 -0.04 -9.09
CA ILE A 14 0.82 -1.01 -8.42
C ILE A 14 0.42 -2.48 -8.68
N THR A 15 -0.83 -2.71 -9.10
CA THR A 15 -1.37 -4.05 -9.40
C THR A 15 -0.70 -4.72 -10.59
N ASP A 16 -0.02 -3.98 -11.46
CA ASP A 16 0.69 -4.57 -12.60
C ASP A 16 1.85 -5.47 -12.14
N ILE A 17 2.54 -5.12 -11.06
CA ILE A 17 3.56 -5.98 -10.44
C ILE A 17 2.95 -7.33 -10.00
N LEU A 18 1.73 -7.32 -9.49
CA LEU A 18 1.04 -8.54 -9.07
C LEU A 18 0.67 -9.41 -10.27
N LYS A 19 0.12 -8.81 -11.34
CA LYS A 19 -0.22 -9.51 -12.59
C LYS A 19 1.01 -10.14 -13.24
N ASP A 20 2.14 -9.44 -13.23
CA ASP A 20 3.41 -9.94 -13.78
C ASP A 20 3.87 -11.21 -13.06
N VAL A 21 3.76 -11.24 -11.74
CA VAL A 21 4.16 -12.39 -10.92
C VAL A 21 3.22 -13.57 -11.17
N VAL A 22 1.91 -13.33 -11.19
CA VAL A 22 0.95 -14.38 -11.52
C VAL A 22 1.30 -14.97 -12.88
N SER A 23 1.49 -14.11 -13.89
CA SER A 23 1.87 -14.53 -15.25
C SER A 23 3.16 -15.35 -15.28
N ALA A 24 4.21 -14.87 -14.60
CA ALA A 24 5.50 -15.54 -14.53
C ALA A 24 5.48 -16.87 -13.77
N SER A 25 4.53 -17.05 -12.86
CA SER A 25 4.43 -18.25 -12.02
C SER A 25 3.44 -19.30 -12.55
N THR A 26 2.61 -18.98 -13.54
CA THR A 26 1.60 -19.90 -14.11
C THR A 26 2.16 -21.27 -14.52
N GLY A 27 3.36 -21.30 -15.10
CA GLY A 27 3.99 -22.53 -15.59
C GLY A 27 4.60 -23.45 -14.52
N ILE A 28 4.67 -23.01 -13.25
CA ILE A 28 5.32 -23.76 -12.17
C ILE A 28 4.46 -24.97 -11.74
N GLY A 29 3.14 -24.86 -11.85
CA GLY A 29 2.19 -25.84 -11.31
C GLY A 29 1.71 -25.51 -9.90
N SER A 30 0.89 -26.39 -9.32
CA SER A 30 0.24 -26.16 -8.01
C SER A 30 0.33 -27.38 -7.07
N GLY A 31 1.20 -28.35 -7.36
CA GLY A 31 1.38 -29.53 -6.53
C GLY A 31 2.24 -29.27 -5.29
N ILE A 32 2.33 -30.27 -4.42
CA ILE A 32 3.07 -30.17 -3.14
C ILE A 32 4.56 -29.89 -3.32
N GLU A 33 5.13 -30.34 -4.44
CA GLU A 33 6.51 -30.12 -4.86
C GLU A 33 6.84 -28.64 -5.08
N THR A 34 5.83 -27.83 -5.38
CA THR A 34 5.97 -26.39 -5.65
C THR A 34 5.66 -25.52 -4.43
N TYR A 35 5.10 -26.10 -3.36
CA TYR A 35 4.74 -25.38 -2.13
C TYR A 35 5.91 -24.59 -1.50
N PRO A 36 7.14 -25.13 -1.41
CA PRO A 36 8.26 -24.38 -0.82
C PRO A 36 8.60 -23.08 -1.57
N MET A 37 8.27 -22.99 -2.87
CA MET A 37 8.53 -21.78 -3.67
C MET A 37 7.61 -20.62 -3.31
N CYS A 38 6.46 -20.90 -2.69
CA CYS A 38 5.46 -19.89 -2.39
C CYS A 38 6.02 -18.74 -1.55
N ASP A 39 6.77 -19.05 -0.48
CA ASP A 39 7.29 -18.00 0.41
C ASP A 39 8.35 -17.15 -0.30
N TYR A 40 9.27 -17.76 -1.07
CA TYR A 40 10.25 -17.02 -1.86
C TYR A 40 9.61 -16.08 -2.89
N VAL A 41 8.58 -16.55 -3.59
CA VAL A 41 7.85 -15.73 -4.56
C VAL A 41 7.14 -14.59 -3.83
N MET A 42 6.33 -14.88 -2.81
CA MET A 42 5.57 -13.86 -2.07
C MET A 42 6.46 -12.80 -1.42
N GLN A 43 7.59 -13.20 -0.83
CA GLN A 43 8.58 -12.27 -0.26
C GLN A 43 9.18 -11.36 -1.34
N SER A 44 9.56 -11.93 -2.48
CA SER A 44 10.13 -11.16 -3.60
C SER A 44 9.14 -10.15 -4.15
N VAL A 45 7.87 -10.54 -4.33
CA VAL A 45 6.80 -9.64 -4.75
C VAL A 45 6.59 -8.54 -3.72
N PHE A 46 6.52 -8.90 -2.44
CA PHE A 46 6.32 -7.97 -1.36
C PHE A 46 7.40 -6.87 -1.32
N LEU A 47 8.67 -7.24 -1.47
CA LEU A 47 9.76 -6.27 -1.59
C LEU A 47 9.61 -5.36 -2.81
N LYS A 48 9.27 -5.93 -3.98
CA LYS A 48 9.03 -5.13 -5.20
C LYS A 48 7.90 -4.12 -5.02
N LEU A 49 6.77 -4.52 -4.42
CA LEU A 49 5.63 -3.62 -4.17
C LEU A 49 6.00 -2.48 -3.21
N THR A 50 6.67 -2.81 -2.09
CA THR A 50 7.08 -1.79 -1.11
C THR A 50 8.07 -0.80 -1.72
N GLY A 51 9.06 -1.28 -2.48
CA GLY A 51 10.01 -0.42 -3.19
C GLY A 51 9.36 0.44 -4.28
N PHE A 52 8.45 -0.14 -5.07
CA PHE A 52 7.68 0.62 -6.07
C PHE A 52 6.87 1.75 -5.43
N GLN A 53 6.17 1.46 -4.33
CA GLN A 53 5.39 2.47 -3.63
C GLN A 53 6.29 3.55 -3.02
N GLU A 54 7.42 3.20 -2.42
CA GLU A 54 8.40 4.18 -1.91
C GLU A 54 8.90 5.12 -3.02
N GLN A 55 9.26 4.57 -4.18
CA GLN A 55 9.69 5.37 -5.33
C GLN A 55 8.57 6.27 -5.84
N LYS A 56 7.35 5.75 -5.94
CA LYS A 56 6.18 6.53 -6.38
C LYS A 56 5.92 7.72 -5.45
N LEU A 57 5.93 7.49 -4.13
CA LEU A 57 5.72 8.56 -3.16
C LEU A 57 6.83 9.63 -3.20
N LYS A 58 8.07 9.24 -3.51
CA LYS A 58 9.17 10.20 -3.75
C LYS A 58 8.92 11.03 -5.00
N CYS A 59 8.46 10.41 -6.10
CA CYS A 59 8.08 11.13 -7.30
C CYS A 59 6.96 12.14 -7.03
N VAL A 60 5.93 11.79 -6.25
CA VAL A 60 4.89 12.74 -5.83
C VAL A 60 5.50 13.93 -5.09
N CYS A 61 6.39 13.69 -4.11
CA CYS A 61 7.08 14.78 -3.39
C CYS A 61 7.86 15.69 -4.35
N TRP A 62 8.56 15.13 -5.34
CA TRP A 62 9.34 15.89 -6.30
C TRP A 62 8.46 16.75 -7.21
N GLU A 63 7.31 16.24 -7.66
CA GLU A 63 6.36 17.01 -8.46
C GLU A 63 5.77 18.17 -7.63
N LEU A 64 5.37 17.91 -6.37
CA LEU A 64 4.91 18.96 -5.45
C LEU A 64 5.97 20.04 -5.22
N ALA A 65 7.21 19.61 -4.95
CA ALA A 65 8.35 20.52 -4.74
C ALA A 65 8.74 21.27 -6.00
N THR A 66 8.43 20.77 -7.20
CA THR A 66 8.69 21.49 -8.46
C THR A 66 7.78 22.71 -8.59
N VAL A 67 6.56 22.63 -8.05
CA VAL A 67 5.57 23.70 -8.14
C VAL A 67 5.61 24.67 -6.96
N ASP A 68 5.72 24.18 -5.72
CA ASP A 68 5.71 25.01 -4.50
C ASP A 68 7.14 25.17 -3.94
N PHE A 69 7.66 26.41 -3.94
CA PHE A 69 9.00 26.74 -3.45
C PHE A 69 9.13 26.61 -1.93
N GLU A 70 8.08 26.91 -1.16
CA GLU A 70 8.07 26.75 0.29
C GLU A 70 8.11 25.27 0.64
N TYR A 71 7.29 24.47 -0.05
CA TYR A 71 7.31 23.02 0.10
C TYR A 71 8.68 22.43 -0.22
N ARG A 72 9.35 22.91 -1.27
CA ARG A 72 10.72 22.50 -1.63
C ARG A 72 11.72 22.79 -0.52
N TYR A 73 11.65 23.97 0.09
CA TYR A 73 12.53 24.34 1.19
C TYR A 73 12.33 23.42 2.40
N ASP A 74 11.08 23.17 2.77
CA ASP A 74 10.70 22.26 3.86
C ASP A 74 11.15 20.81 3.60
N TYR A 75 11.00 20.35 2.35
CA TYR A 75 11.42 19.01 1.92
C TYR A 75 12.94 18.80 2.02
N HIS A 76 13.74 19.83 1.75
CA HIS A 76 15.22 19.74 1.82
C HIS A 76 15.77 19.94 3.23
N THR A 77 15.06 20.66 4.10
CA THR A 77 15.52 20.97 5.46
C THR A 77 15.20 19.87 6.46
N LYS A 78 14.10 19.13 6.26
CA LYS A 78 13.70 18.03 7.14
C LYS A 78 14.27 16.71 6.59
N PRO A 79 14.95 15.89 7.42
CA PRO A 79 15.38 14.56 7.01
C PRO A 79 14.15 13.67 6.86
N VAL A 80 13.57 13.62 5.66
CA VAL A 80 12.48 12.70 5.35
C VAL A 80 13.09 11.34 5.04
N GLY A 81 12.66 10.32 5.78
CA GLY A 81 13.16 8.95 5.62
C GLY A 81 12.84 8.34 4.25
N GLU A 82 13.02 7.03 4.11
CA GLU A 82 12.79 6.31 2.84
C GLU A 82 11.33 6.33 2.35
N ARG A 83 10.39 6.89 3.14
CA ARG A 83 8.93 6.88 2.94
C ARG A 83 8.30 5.48 3.06
N SER A 84 9.01 4.57 3.71
CA SER A 84 8.55 3.21 4.05
C SER A 84 7.64 3.18 5.28
N SER A 85 7.85 4.09 6.23
CA SER A 85 7.11 4.09 7.48
C SER A 85 5.70 4.65 7.31
N TYR A 86 4.77 4.24 8.18
CA TYR A 86 3.41 4.78 8.13
C TYR A 86 3.39 6.28 8.42
N SER A 87 4.21 6.77 9.36
CA SER A 87 4.32 8.19 9.68
C SER A 87 4.72 9.01 8.45
N ASP A 88 5.65 8.52 7.65
CA ASP A 88 6.09 9.21 6.44
C ASP A 88 5.00 9.28 5.37
N LYS A 89 4.21 8.21 5.25
CA LYS A 89 3.05 8.15 4.33
C LYS A 89 1.93 9.07 4.77
N GLN A 90 1.64 9.10 6.07
CA GLN A 90 0.66 10.02 6.63
C GLN A 90 1.09 11.49 6.46
N ALA A 91 2.37 11.79 6.68
CA ALA A 91 2.90 13.14 6.44
C ALA A 91 2.73 13.55 4.97
N LEU A 92 3.09 12.68 4.02
CA LEU A 92 2.89 12.98 2.59
C LEU A 92 1.42 13.11 2.20
N TYR A 93 0.54 12.29 2.77
CA TYR A 93 -0.89 12.41 2.56
C TYR A 93 -1.38 13.81 2.97
N LYS A 94 -0.96 14.28 4.15
CA LYS A 94 -1.28 15.62 4.65
C LYS A 94 -0.71 16.70 3.72
N ASP A 95 0.57 16.58 3.32
CA ASP A 95 1.22 17.52 2.41
C ASP A 95 0.44 17.65 1.09
N LEU A 96 0.06 16.52 0.48
CA LEU A 96 -0.67 16.49 -0.79
C LEU A 96 -2.06 17.13 -0.65
N VAL A 97 -2.77 16.84 0.44
CA VAL A 97 -4.08 17.46 0.71
C VAL A 97 -3.96 18.96 0.94
N GLU A 98 -2.95 19.42 1.69
CA GLU A 98 -2.70 20.86 1.90
C GLU A 98 -2.42 21.57 0.57
N GLN A 99 -1.65 20.96 -0.33
CA GLN A 99 -1.38 21.52 -1.66
C GLN A 99 -2.64 21.64 -2.52
N ILE A 100 -3.57 20.69 -2.42
CA ILE A 100 -4.87 20.76 -3.08
C ILE A 100 -5.72 21.87 -2.46
N VAL A 101 -5.80 21.95 -1.12
CA VAL A 101 -6.61 22.96 -0.41
C VAL A 101 -6.11 24.39 -0.67
N LYS A 102 -4.79 24.60 -0.79
CA LYS A 102 -4.21 25.90 -1.18
C LYS A 102 -4.76 26.41 -2.52
N ARG A 103 -5.15 25.51 -3.43
CA ARG A 103 -5.62 25.82 -4.79
C ARG A 103 -7.14 25.72 -4.93
N THR A 104 -7.78 24.90 -4.10
CA THR A 104 -9.23 24.66 -4.11
C THR A 104 -9.80 24.91 -2.71
N THR A 105 -10.48 26.05 -2.55
CA THR A 105 -10.95 26.57 -1.25
C THR A 105 -11.94 25.69 -0.50
N ASN A 106 -12.59 24.72 -1.15
CA ASN A 106 -13.60 23.84 -0.54
C ASN A 106 -13.26 22.34 -0.60
N PHE A 107 -11.99 21.97 -0.81
CA PHE A 107 -11.62 20.55 -0.93
C PHE A 107 -11.75 19.79 0.41
N ASN A 108 -12.51 18.71 0.40
CA ASN A 108 -12.62 17.76 1.50
C ASN A 108 -12.48 16.33 0.96
N VAL A 109 -11.44 15.63 1.41
CA VAL A 109 -11.14 14.24 1.02
C VAL A 109 -12.35 13.32 1.17
N GLN A 110 -13.16 13.51 2.21
CA GLN A 110 -14.32 12.67 2.48
C GLN A 110 -15.38 12.73 1.37
N ASN A 111 -15.54 13.89 0.72
CA ASN A 111 -16.58 14.14 -0.29
C ASN A 111 -16.02 14.10 -1.71
N ASP A 112 -14.78 14.54 -1.91
CA ASP A 112 -14.20 14.73 -3.25
C ASP A 112 -13.54 13.47 -3.80
N ILE A 113 -13.22 12.50 -2.95
CA ILE A 113 -12.65 11.21 -3.34
C ILE A 113 -13.74 10.15 -3.32
N ASN A 114 -13.87 9.40 -4.42
CA ASN A 114 -14.77 8.27 -4.49
C ASN A 114 -14.20 7.04 -3.73
N LYS A 115 -14.39 7.03 -2.41
CA LYS A 115 -13.90 5.97 -1.51
C LYS A 115 -14.51 4.61 -1.81
N ASP A 116 -15.79 4.57 -2.19
CA ASP A 116 -16.48 3.33 -2.53
C ASP A 116 -15.84 2.68 -3.78
N ASN A 117 -15.48 3.49 -4.77
CA ASN A 117 -14.75 3.02 -5.94
C ASN A 117 -13.34 2.54 -5.59
N ILE A 118 -12.58 3.27 -4.76
CA ILE A 118 -11.23 2.86 -4.32
C ILE A 118 -11.26 1.49 -3.63
N LEU A 119 -12.20 1.30 -2.70
CA LEU A 119 -12.33 0.05 -1.97
C LEU A 119 -12.76 -1.10 -2.90
N THR A 120 -13.71 -0.83 -3.80
CA THR A 120 -14.18 -1.82 -4.79
C THR A 120 -13.06 -2.22 -5.75
N ILE A 121 -12.31 -1.26 -6.28
CA ILE A 121 -11.15 -1.51 -7.16
C ILE A 121 -10.10 -2.34 -6.42
N THR A 122 -9.76 -1.97 -5.19
CA THR A 122 -8.75 -2.69 -4.39
C THR A 122 -9.16 -4.14 -4.16
N THR A 123 -10.39 -4.36 -3.71
CA THR A 123 -10.93 -5.69 -3.37
C THR A 123 -11.03 -6.56 -4.62
N ASN A 124 -11.59 -6.03 -5.70
CA ASN A 124 -11.74 -6.77 -6.95
C ASN A 124 -10.39 -7.05 -7.61
N SER A 125 -9.43 -6.11 -7.53
CA SER A 125 -8.10 -6.31 -8.11
C SER A 125 -7.39 -7.51 -7.49
N ILE A 126 -7.34 -7.57 -6.16
CA ILE A 126 -6.65 -8.68 -5.47
C ILE A 126 -7.38 -10.00 -5.70
N LYS A 127 -8.71 -10.00 -5.58
CA LYS A 127 -9.50 -11.20 -5.82
C LYS A 127 -9.29 -11.71 -7.24
N ASN A 128 -9.46 -10.86 -8.26
CA ASN A 128 -9.36 -11.28 -9.66
C ASN A 128 -7.93 -11.67 -10.06
N ILE A 129 -6.90 -11.03 -9.50
CA ILE A 129 -5.49 -11.35 -9.83
C ILE A 129 -5.11 -12.72 -9.28
N PHE A 130 -5.52 -13.04 -8.05
CA PHE A 130 -5.06 -14.26 -7.38
C PHE A 130 -6.05 -15.42 -7.45
N GLU A 131 -7.34 -15.19 -7.70
CA GLU A 131 -8.33 -16.26 -7.77
C GLU A 131 -7.95 -17.32 -8.81
N LYS A 132 -7.93 -18.59 -8.38
CA LYS A 132 -7.56 -19.77 -9.18
C LYS A 132 -6.09 -19.79 -9.66
N THR A 133 -5.22 -18.97 -9.09
CA THR A 133 -3.77 -19.02 -9.37
C THR A 133 -3.07 -20.04 -8.50
N ASN A 134 -1.92 -20.54 -8.94
CA ASN A 134 -1.03 -21.37 -8.14
C ASN A 134 -0.66 -20.71 -6.81
N LEU A 135 -0.42 -19.40 -6.79
CA LEU A 135 -0.11 -18.64 -5.57
C LEU A 135 -1.24 -18.69 -4.54
N SER A 136 -2.50 -18.59 -4.98
CA SER A 136 -3.66 -18.75 -4.09
C SER A 136 -3.82 -20.19 -3.61
N ILE A 137 -3.50 -21.18 -4.44
CA ILE A 137 -3.58 -22.60 -4.08
C ILE A 137 -2.49 -22.95 -3.06
N TRP A 138 -1.25 -22.50 -3.27
CA TRP A 138 -0.15 -22.71 -2.33
C TRP A 138 -0.44 -22.10 -0.97
N SER A 139 -1.11 -20.94 -0.91
CA SER A 139 -1.44 -20.26 0.34
C SER A 139 -2.94 -20.18 0.59
N GLN A 140 -3.65 -21.28 0.34
CA GLN A 140 -5.13 -21.33 0.33
C GLN A 140 -5.75 -20.89 1.67
N LYS A 141 -5.19 -21.34 2.79
CA LYS A 141 -5.64 -20.93 4.12
C LYS A 141 -5.57 -19.41 4.28
N ASN A 142 -4.42 -18.82 3.97
CA ASN A 142 -4.20 -17.38 4.07
C ASN A 142 -5.11 -16.61 3.11
N PHE A 143 -5.34 -17.12 1.89
CA PHE A 143 -6.24 -16.47 0.94
C PHE A 143 -7.70 -16.46 1.43
N ASN A 144 -8.16 -17.54 2.05
CA ASN A 144 -9.50 -17.61 2.62
C ASN A 144 -9.65 -16.70 3.85
N GLU A 145 -8.66 -16.69 4.74
CA GLU A 145 -8.63 -15.78 5.90
C GLU A 145 -8.60 -14.31 5.47
N TYR A 146 -7.84 -13.99 4.42
CA TYR A 146 -7.85 -12.68 3.81
C TYR A 146 -9.26 -12.28 3.36
N GLY A 147 -9.99 -13.17 2.68
CA GLY A 147 -11.36 -12.88 2.23
C GLY A 147 -12.30 -12.50 3.38
N ALA A 148 -12.20 -13.22 4.51
CA ALA A 148 -12.99 -12.91 5.71
C ALA A 148 -12.60 -11.55 6.31
N ILE A 149 -11.31 -11.34 6.57
CA ILE A 149 -10.80 -10.11 7.20
C ILE A 149 -11.04 -8.88 6.32
N TRP A 150 -10.82 -9.00 5.02
CA TRP A 150 -10.94 -7.87 4.11
C TRP A 150 -12.40 -7.45 3.88
N SER A 151 -13.35 -8.38 4.05
CA SER A 151 -14.79 -8.07 3.96
C SER A 151 -15.30 -7.14 5.07
N GLU A 152 -14.61 -7.10 6.21
CA GLU A 152 -14.92 -6.22 7.34
C GLU A 152 -14.39 -4.78 7.13
N ILE A 153 -13.56 -4.55 6.11
CA ILE A 153 -12.98 -3.23 5.82
C ILE A 153 -13.98 -2.38 5.03
N GLU A 154 -14.51 -1.38 5.70
CA GLU A 154 -15.40 -0.35 5.15
C GLU A 154 -14.71 1.00 4.89
N LYS A 155 -15.41 1.92 4.21
CA LYS A 155 -14.97 3.31 3.93
C LYS A 155 -14.63 4.16 5.15
N LYS A 156 -15.08 3.75 6.35
CA LYS A 156 -14.75 4.41 7.62
C LYS A 156 -13.32 4.14 8.09
N HIS A 157 -12.58 3.24 7.46
CA HIS A 157 -11.23 2.87 7.90
C HIS A 157 -10.12 3.71 7.26
N PHE A 158 -10.41 4.48 6.21
CA PHE A 158 -9.41 5.27 5.48
C PHE A 158 -9.95 6.62 4.98
N ALA A 159 -9.06 7.61 4.87
CA ALA A 159 -9.31 8.90 4.24
C ALA A 159 -10.65 9.56 4.69
N ASN A 160 -10.91 9.57 6.00
CA ASN A 160 -12.09 10.24 6.56
C ASN A 160 -11.87 11.73 6.80
N ASP A 161 -10.62 12.13 6.94
CA ASP A 161 -10.23 13.47 7.28
C ASP A 161 -9.00 13.88 6.46
N ASN A 162 -8.77 15.19 6.39
CA ASN A 162 -7.65 15.75 5.66
C ASN A 162 -6.28 15.45 6.34
N THR A 163 -6.25 14.83 7.53
CA THR A 163 -5.01 14.63 8.29
C THR A 163 -4.56 13.18 8.46
N ASN A 164 -5.49 12.21 8.46
CA ASN A 164 -5.16 10.80 8.66
C ASN A 164 -5.43 9.98 7.40
N LEU A 165 -4.38 9.29 6.93
CA LEU A 165 -4.48 8.33 5.83
C LEU A 165 -5.40 7.15 6.21
N PHE A 166 -5.17 6.55 7.38
CA PHE A 166 -6.05 5.56 7.99
C PHE A 166 -6.62 6.09 9.30
N THR A 167 -7.90 5.81 9.52
CA THR A 167 -8.60 6.24 10.74
C THR A 167 -8.24 5.30 11.89
N ALA A 168 -7.93 5.88 13.05
CA ALA A 168 -7.76 5.11 14.27
C ALA A 168 -9.13 4.57 14.71
N THR A 169 -9.30 3.26 14.59
CA THR A 169 -10.47 2.54 15.10
C THR A 169 -10.26 2.13 16.55
N LYS A 170 -11.36 1.81 17.25
CA LYS A 170 -11.33 1.30 18.63
C LYS A 170 -10.52 -0.01 18.68
N GLU A 171 -10.01 -0.37 19.86
CA GLU A 171 -9.09 -1.53 20.03
C GLU A 171 -9.64 -2.87 19.46
N ASP A 172 -10.97 -3.03 19.47
CA ASP A 172 -11.68 -4.23 18.99
C ASP A 172 -12.01 -4.24 17.49
N GLU A 173 -11.88 -3.11 16.78
CA GLU A 173 -12.13 -3.03 15.34
C GLU A 173 -10.84 -3.26 14.53
N ILE A 174 -10.99 -3.72 13.28
CA ILE A 174 -9.85 -3.83 12.37
C ILE A 174 -9.22 -2.45 12.17
N SER A 175 -7.92 -2.37 12.43
CA SER A 175 -7.14 -1.15 12.21
C SER A 175 -6.11 -1.37 11.12
N LEU A 176 -6.34 -0.74 9.95
CA LEU A 176 -5.38 -0.71 8.85
C LEU A 176 -4.03 -0.12 9.27
N GLN A 177 -4.05 0.84 10.19
CA GLN A 177 -2.84 1.40 10.80
C GLN A 177 -2.07 0.35 11.61
N ARG A 178 -2.77 -0.46 12.42
CA ARG A 178 -2.17 -1.58 13.17
C ARG A 178 -1.57 -2.62 12.22
N ILE A 179 -2.32 -3.02 11.20
CA ILE A 179 -1.86 -3.96 10.16
C ILE A 179 -0.57 -3.45 9.52
N TYR A 180 -0.56 -2.18 9.09
CA TYR A 180 0.60 -1.59 8.45
C TYR A 180 1.81 -1.51 9.38
N ARG A 181 1.65 -0.92 10.58
CA ARG A 181 2.78 -0.65 11.49
C ARG A 181 3.34 -1.91 12.12
N ASN A 182 2.47 -2.81 12.58
CA ASN A 182 2.88 -3.93 13.43
C ASN A 182 3.21 -5.20 12.64
N TYR A 183 2.61 -5.40 11.47
CA TYR A 183 2.78 -6.63 10.69
C TYR A 183 3.53 -6.36 9.39
N LEU A 184 2.99 -5.51 8.52
CA LEU A 184 3.57 -5.25 7.20
C LEU A 184 4.96 -4.61 7.30
N TYR A 185 5.08 -3.48 8.01
CA TYR A 185 6.33 -2.73 8.09
C TYR A 185 7.44 -3.50 8.82
N LYS A 186 7.10 -4.20 9.92
CA LYS A 186 8.06 -5.07 10.62
C LYS A 186 8.54 -6.21 9.73
N HIS A 187 7.64 -6.83 8.97
CA HIS A 187 8.00 -7.89 8.03
C HIS A 187 8.90 -7.38 6.89
N ARG A 188 8.60 -6.20 6.32
CA ARG A 188 9.46 -5.55 5.30
C ARG A 188 10.85 -5.34 5.85
N ASN A 189 10.97 -4.73 7.02
CA ASN A 189 12.28 -4.48 7.64
C ASN A 189 13.03 -5.78 7.93
N ARG A 190 12.31 -6.82 8.39
CA ARG A 190 12.89 -8.15 8.58
C ARG A 190 13.48 -8.69 7.28
N ILE A 191 12.72 -8.72 6.19
CA ILE A 191 13.23 -9.30 4.93
C ILE A 191 14.35 -8.43 4.33
N ALA A 192 14.20 -7.11 4.34
CA ALA A 192 15.16 -6.20 3.73
C ALA A 192 16.51 -6.13 4.48
N HIS A 193 16.50 -6.29 5.81
CA HIS A 193 17.70 -6.15 6.65
C HIS A 193 18.24 -7.49 7.18
N ASN A 194 17.60 -8.62 6.89
CA ASN A 194 18.14 -9.96 7.19
C ASN A 194 19.26 -10.33 6.20
N THR A 195 20.35 -9.59 6.23
CA THR A 195 21.59 -9.95 5.55
C THR A 195 22.30 -11.03 6.36
N GLN A 196 22.22 -12.29 5.91
CA GLN A 196 23.10 -13.41 6.27
C GLN A 196 23.19 -13.88 7.74
N SER A 197 22.22 -13.57 8.60
CA SER A 197 22.13 -14.23 9.91
C SER A 197 21.15 -15.40 9.81
N TYR A 198 21.63 -16.64 9.97
CA TYR A 198 20.86 -17.90 10.03
C TYR A 198 19.88 -17.96 11.22
N GLN A 199 19.02 -16.97 11.40
CA GLN A 199 17.93 -17.07 12.35
C GLN A 199 16.82 -17.89 11.71
N GLN A 200 16.49 -19.04 12.33
CA GLN A 200 15.22 -19.72 12.07
C GLN A 200 14.10 -18.77 12.51
N ASN A 201 13.63 -17.94 11.58
CA ASN A 201 12.59 -16.95 11.80
C ASN A 201 11.20 -17.60 11.80
N LEU A 202 11.07 -18.75 12.49
CA LEU A 202 9.80 -19.41 12.70
C LEU A 202 9.05 -18.66 13.82
N PRO A 203 7.75 -18.40 13.64
CA PRO A 203 6.94 -17.84 14.72
C PRO A 203 6.96 -18.77 15.93
N THR A 204 7.11 -18.20 17.12
CA THR A 204 7.01 -18.99 18.35
C THR A 204 5.58 -19.50 18.52
N LEU A 205 5.39 -20.57 19.30
CA LEU A 205 4.04 -21.06 19.63
C LEU A 205 3.15 -19.95 20.24
N LYS A 206 3.74 -19.06 21.06
CA LYS A 206 3.03 -17.90 21.61
C LYS A 206 2.56 -16.94 20.53
N THR A 207 3.37 -16.74 19.49
CA THR A 207 3.01 -15.92 18.33
C THR A 207 1.87 -16.56 17.54
N LEU A 208 1.93 -17.88 17.32
CA LEU A 208 0.89 -18.62 16.58
C LEU A 208 -0.46 -18.65 17.29
N ILE A 209 -0.46 -18.63 18.62
CA ILE A 209 -1.69 -18.61 19.44
C ILE A 209 -2.31 -17.20 19.49
N ASN A 210 -1.56 -16.16 19.13
CA ASN A 210 -2.05 -14.79 19.16
C ASN A 210 -3.17 -14.62 18.11
N ILE A 211 -4.32 -14.08 18.52
CA ILE A 211 -5.47 -13.85 17.65
C ILE A 211 -5.17 -12.90 16.49
N ASP A 212 -4.19 -12.01 16.67
CA ASP A 212 -3.75 -11.08 15.64
C ASP A 212 -2.75 -11.69 14.65
N TYR A 213 -2.31 -12.95 14.84
CA TYR A 213 -1.43 -13.66 13.90
C TYR A 213 -2.06 -13.77 12.51
N LYS A 214 -3.40 -13.72 12.42
CA LYS A 214 -4.16 -13.66 11.17
C LYS A 214 -3.77 -12.49 10.25
N TYR A 215 -3.13 -11.44 10.79
CA TYR A 215 -2.61 -10.31 10.01
C TYR A 215 -1.21 -10.56 9.42
N GLU A 216 -0.53 -11.66 9.77
CA GLU A 216 0.69 -12.14 9.10
C GLU A 216 0.35 -12.83 7.77
N ASN A 217 -0.18 -12.06 6.82
CA ASN A 217 -0.75 -12.58 5.60
C ASN A 217 -0.40 -11.68 4.41
N TYR A 218 0.29 -12.25 3.41
CA TYR A 218 0.72 -11.51 2.22
C TYR A 218 -0.45 -10.88 1.46
N PHE A 219 -1.61 -11.54 1.36
CA PHE A 219 -2.75 -10.97 0.64
C PHE A 219 -3.33 -9.74 1.34
N ILE A 220 -3.34 -9.73 2.68
CA ILE A 220 -3.69 -8.54 3.47
C ILE A 220 -2.69 -7.43 3.22
N TRP A 221 -1.40 -7.75 3.20
CA TRP A 221 -0.35 -6.75 2.96
C TRP A 221 -0.41 -6.18 1.54
N PHE A 222 -0.60 -7.02 0.52
CA PHE A 222 -0.77 -6.58 -0.86
C PHE A 222 -1.99 -5.68 -1.01
N SER A 223 -3.12 -6.08 -0.42
CA SER A 223 -4.35 -5.26 -0.44
C SER A 223 -4.16 -3.92 0.26
N THR A 224 -3.43 -3.90 1.38
CA THR A 224 -3.10 -2.67 2.10
C THR A 224 -2.22 -1.75 1.24
N LEU A 225 -1.21 -2.29 0.54
CA LEU A 225 -0.36 -1.52 -0.36
C LEU A 225 -1.13 -0.99 -1.58
N VAL A 226 -1.98 -1.81 -2.19
CA VAL A 226 -2.85 -1.41 -3.30
C VAL A 226 -3.82 -0.32 -2.84
N LEU A 227 -4.44 -0.44 -1.66
CA LEU A 227 -5.32 0.58 -1.11
C LEU A 227 -4.62 1.93 -0.97
N ILE A 228 -3.40 1.93 -0.42
CA ILE A 228 -2.59 3.15 -0.30
C ILE A 228 -2.29 3.74 -1.68
N ASP A 229 -1.91 2.90 -2.64
CA ASP A 229 -1.61 3.33 -4.01
C ASP A 229 -2.82 4.00 -4.67
N GLU A 230 -4.00 3.40 -4.58
CA GLU A 230 -5.24 3.96 -5.13
C GLU A 230 -5.63 5.29 -4.47
N ILE A 231 -5.44 5.44 -3.14
CA ILE A 231 -5.67 6.71 -2.44
C ILE A 231 -4.74 7.80 -2.99
N PHE A 232 -3.43 7.53 -3.07
CA PHE A 232 -2.47 8.52 -3.57
C PHE A 232 -2.69 8.86 -5.04
N ARG A 233 -3.03 7.87 -5.88
CA ARG A 233 -3.39 8.09 -7.29
C ARG A 233 -4.61 8.99 -7.40
N ALA A 234 -5.67 8.71 -6.65
CA ALA A 234 -6.90 9.52 -6.67
C ALA A 234 -6.65 10.96 -6.21
N LEU A 235 -5.88 11.16 -5.14
CA LEU A 235 -5.46 12.48 -4.69
C LEU A 235 -4.60 13.22 -5.73
N TYR A 236 -3.66 12.52 -6.35
CA TYR A 236 -2.77 13.12 -7.34
C TYR A 236 -3.54 13.54 -8.60
N VAL A 237 -4.52 12.75 -9.06
CA VAL A 237 -5.43 13.17 -10.14
C VAL A 237 -6.18 14.44 -9.77
N LYS A 238 -6.70 14.54 -8.54
CA LYS A 238 -7.36 15.76 -8.06
C LYS A 238 -6.41 16.95 -8.03
N TYR A 239 -5.16 16.74 -7.60
CA TYR A 239 -4.12 17.76 -7.63
C TYR A 239 -3.84 18.24 -9.06
N LEU A 240 -3.70 17.34 -10.03
CA LEU A 240 -3.49 17.71 -11.44
C LEU A 240 -4.65 18.55 -12.00
N ASN A 241 -5.89 18.18 -11.70
CA ASN A 241 -7.05 18.94 -12.16
C ASN A 241 -7.06 20.39 -11.65
N THR A 242 -6.45 20.68 -10.49
CA THR A 242 -6.31 22.08 -10.00
C THR A 242 -5.45 22.97 -10.91
N PHE A 243 -4.65 22.38 -11.81
CA PHE A 243 -3.87 23.12 -12.80
C PHE A 243 -4.57 23.27 -14.14
N ASP A 244 -5.52 22.38 -14.46
CA ASP A 244 -6.27 22.41 -15.71
C ASP A 244 -7.49 23.36 -15.63
N ASP A 245 -7.98 23.63 -14.41
CA ASP A 245 -9.06 24.60 -14.14
C ASP A 245 -8.59 26.08 -14.05
N ASN A 246 -7.30 26.36 -14.30
CA ASN A 246 -6.69 27.70 -14.33
C ASN A 246 -6.20 28.07 -15.73
#